data_AF-A0A0F9GLW1-F1
#
_entry.id   AF-A0A0F9GLW1-F1
#
_cell.length_a   1.000
_cell.length_b   1.000
_cell.length_c   1.000
_cell.angle_alpha   90.00
_cell.angle_beta   90.00
_cell.angle_gamma   90.00
#
_symmetry.space_group_name_H-M   'P 1'
#
loop_
_entity.id
_entity.type
_entity.pdbx_description
1 polymer ?
#
loop_
_entity_poly.entity_id
_entity_poly.type
_entity_poly.pdbx_seq_one_letter_code
_entity_poly.pdbx_strand_id
1 'polypeptide(L)'
;MQRKRKYTEAVHAKRVQKVIEKEKPSKHCPAQPRYKINSPNPFAAWKGVVCRICKDFIGIEYDCGCPCARLGLTEAIRRTRQALKEKGYLDNSVF
;
A
#
# COMPACT_ATOMS: atom_id res chain seq x y z
N MET A 1 28.07 -9.54 2.34
CA MET A 1 27.12 -8.56 1.79
C MET A 1 25.69 -9.10 1.86
N GLN A 2 24.80 -8.50 2.65
CA GLN A 2 23.39 -8.90 2.67
C GLN A 2 22.75 -8.57 1.31
N ARG A 3 22.26 -9.58 0.57
CA ARG A 3 21.48 -9.37 -0.66
C ARG A 3 20.25 -8.51 -0.31
N LYS A 4 20.17 -7.28 -0.83
CA LYS A 4 18.95 -6.46 -0.71
C LYS A 4 17.80 -7.24 -1.37
N ARG A 5 16.83 -7.71 -0.58
CA ARG A 5 15.65 -8.42 -1.11
C ARG A 5 14.97 -7.52 -2.16
N LYS A 6 14.80 -8.03 -3.38
CA LYS A 6 14.09 -7.33 -4.45
C LYS A 6 12.67 -7.04 -3.99
N TYR A 7 12.21 -5.82 -4.22
CA TYR A 7 10.83 -5.45 -3.94
C TYR A 7 9.93 -6.05 -5.03
N THR A 8 9.02 -6.93 -4.66
CA THR A 8 8.08 -7.60 -5.57
C THR A 8 6.65 -7.25 -5.19
N GLU A 9 5.70 -7.53 -6.10
CA GLU A 9 4.27 -7.37 -5.84
C GLU A 9 3.82 -8.15 -4.59
N ALA A 10 4.26 -9.40 -4.44
CA ALA A 10 3.95 -10.20 -3.24
C ALA A 10 4.50 -9.60 -1.94
N VAL A 11 5.70 -8.99 -1.98
CA VAL A 11 6.25 -8.26 -0.81
C VAL A 11 5.41 -7.01 -0.54
N HIS A 12 4.95 -6.33 -1.58
CA HIS A 12 4.08 -5.17 -1.46
C HIS A 12 2.74 -5.54 -0.81
N ALA A 13 2.08 -6.59 -1.29
CA ALA A 13 0.81 -7.10 -0.78
C ALA A 13 0.86 -7.35 0.74
N LYS A 14 1.88 -8.06 1.21
CA LYS A 14 2.10 -8.33 2.65
C LYS A 14 2.27 -7.05 3.48
N ARG A 15 2.87 -6.01 2.90
CA ARG A 15 3.06 -4.72 3.60
C ARG A 15 1.77 -3.91 3.64
N VAL A 16 1.03 -3.92 2.54
CA VAL A 16 -0.26 -3.23 2.42
C VAL A 16 -1.28 -3.83 3.38
N GLN A 17 -1.36 -5.15 3.48
CA GLN A 17 -2.21 -5.85 4.45
C GLN A 17 -1.94 -5.35 5.88
N LYS A 18 -0.67 -5.31 6.30
CA LYS A 18 -0.26 -4.78 7.61
C LYS A 18 -0.55 -3.29 7.82
N VAL A 19 -0.71 -2.52 6.74
CA VAL A 19 -1.04 -1.09 6.82
C VAL A 19 -2.53 -0.89 7.02
N ILE A 20 -3.38 -1.62 6.28
CA ILE A 20 -4.84 -1.49 6.37
C ILE A 20 -5.42 -2.04 7.69
N GLU A 21 -4.69 -2.90 8.39
CA GLU A 21 -5.05 -3.46 9.71
C GLU A 21 -4.71 -2.53 10.89
N LYS A 22 -3.99 -1.42 10.66
CA LYS A 22 -3.63 -0.48 11.75
C LYS A 22 -4.79 0.44 12.11
N GLU A 23 -4.78 0.95 13.34
CA GLU A 23 -5.80 1.89 13.84
C GLU A 23 -5.95 3.16 12.98
N LYS A 24 -4.85 3.64 12.36
CA LYS A 24 -4.84 4.85 11.52
C LYS A 24 -4.10 4.61 10.20
N PRO A 25 -4.66 3.82 9.25
CA PRO A 25 -3.94 3.40 8.04
C PRO A 25 -3.43 4.56 7.18
N SER A 26 -4.13 5.70 7.18
CA SER A 26 -3.73 6.93 6.48
C SER A 26 -2.40 7.53 6.97
N LYS A 27 -1.97 7.23 8.20
CA LYS A 27 -0.67 7.65 8.75
C LYS A 27 0.45 6.67 8.42
N HIS A 28 0.14 5.62 7.68
CA HIS A 28 1.06 4.55 7.36
C HIS A 28 1.27 4.38 5.85
N CYS A 29 2.49 4.00 5.46
CA CYS A 29 2.84 3.78 4.06
C CYS A 29 3.63 2.47 3.89
N PRO A 30 3.22 1.55 3.00
CA PRO A 30 3.95 0.30 2.75
C PRO A 30 5.35 0.52 2.14
N ALA A 31 5.60 1.71 1.58
CA ALA A 31 6.89 2.11 1.04
C ALA A 31 7.92 2.53 2.11
N GLN A 32 7.44 2.93 3.29
CA GLN A 32 8.29 3.50 4.33
C GLN A 32 8.81 2.44 5.32
N PRO A 33 10.03 2.61 5.86
CA PRO A 33 10.52 1.81 6.98
C PRO A 33 9.52 1.86 8.14
N ARG A 34 9.23 0.68 8.73
CA ARG A 34 8.27 0.53 9.84
C ARG A 34 6.85 1.06 9.52
N TYR A 35 6.57 1.28 8.24
CA TYR A 35 5.32 1.83 7.74
C TYR A 35 4.94 3.21 8.26
N LYS A 36 5.85 3.99 8.87
CA LYS A 36 5.50 5.29 9.44
C LYS A 36 5.80 6.40 8.44
N ILE A 37 4.81 7.23 8.13
CA ILE A 37 5.03 8.44 7.32
C ILE A 37 5.76 9.45 8.22
N ASN A 38 7.08 9.55 8.07
CA ASN A 38 7.94 10.46 8.84
C ASN A 38 8.23 11.77 8.08
N SER A 39 7.41 12.12 7.10
CA SER A 39 7.60 13.32 6.29
C SER A 39 6.35 14.21 6.37
N PRO A 40 6.52 15.53 6.57
CA PRO A 40 5.40 16.48 6.47
C PRO A 40 4.84 16.53 5.05
N ASN A 41 5.66 16.21 4.05
CA ASN A 41 5.22 15.98 2.68
C ASN A 41 5.03 14.47 2.45
N PRO A 42 3.78 13.96 2.42
CA PRO A 42 3.54 12.55 2.17
C PRO A 42 4.08 12.10 0.81
N PHE A 43 4.23 12.99 -0.18
CA PHE A 43 4.85 12.72 -1.48
C PHE A 43 6.38 12.54 -1.41
N ALA A 44 7.07 13.16 -0.46
CA ALA A 44 8.51 12.97 -0.26
C ALA A 44 8.84 11.59 0.35
N ALA A 45 7.85 10.91 0.91
CA ALA A 45 7.97 9.52 1.36
C ALA A 45 7.95 8.50 0.19
N TRP A 46 7.93 8.95 -1.06
CA TRP A 46 7.64 8.09 -2.21
C TRP A 46 8.92 7.58 -2.85
N LYS A 47 9.13 6.26 -2.79
CA LYS A 47 10.15 5.57 -3.57
C LYS A 47 9.48 4.86 -4.75
N GLY A 48 9.40 5.55 -5.89
CA GLY A 48 9.11 5.01 -7.23
C GLY A 48 8.20 3.78 -7.27
N VAL A 49 8.79 2.61 -7.58
CA VAL A 49 8.14 1.31 -7.83
C VAL A 49 7.03 0.93 -6.83
N VAL A 50 7.16 1.32 -5.56
CA VAL A 50 6.16 0.97 -4.53
C VAL A 50 4.83 1.68 -4.76
N CYS A 51 4.88 2.95 -5.18
CA CYS A 51 3.68 3.73 -5.47
C CYS A 51 3.00 3.24 -6.75
N ARG A 52 3.78 2.79 -7.74
CA ARG A 52 3.26 2.14 -8.95
C ARG A 52 2.42 0.91 -8.58
N ILE A 53 2.98 -0.02 -7.81
CA ILE A 53 2.26 -1.24 -7.39
C ILE A 53 1.02 -0.91 -6.54
N CYS A 54 1.11 0.09 -5.64
CA CYS A 54 -0.05 0.57 -4.87
C CYS A 54 -1.19 1.04 -5.78
N LYS A 55 -0.86 1.83 -6.80
CA LYS A 55 -1.83 2.41 -7.74
C LYS A 55 -2.43 1.35 -8.65
N ASP A 56 -1.60 0.41 -9.11
CA ASP A 56 -2.01 -0.74 -9.92
C ASP A 56 -3.02 -1.62 -9.16
N PHE A 57 -2.79 -1.86 -7.87
CA PHE A 57 -3.70 -2.64 -7.04
C PHE A 57 -5.10 -2.04 -6.99
N ILE A 58 -5.23 -0.73 -6.84
CA ILE A 58 -6.53 -0.08 -6.59
C ILE A 58 -7.11 0.62 -7.83
N GLY A 59 -6.48 0.43 -8.98
CA GLY A 59 -6.92 0.95 -10.27
C GLY A 59 -6.99 2.48 -10.33
N ILE A 60 -5.96 3.17 -9.87
CA ILE A 60 -5.87 4.64 -10.00
C ILE A 60 -4.73 5.07 -10.92
N GLU A 61 -4.91 6.20 -11.60
CA GLU A 61 -3.94 6.74 -12.56
C GLU A 61 -2.59 7.10 -11.91
N TYR A 62 -1.51 6.99 -12.69
CA TYR A 62 -0.16 7.21 -12.18
C TYR A 62 0.16 8.65 -11.76
N ASP A 63 -0.64 9.63 -12.15
CA ASP A 63 -0.40 11.04 -11.84
C ASP A 63 -1.10 11.54 -10.58
N CYS A 64 -1.89 10.70 -9.90
CA CYS A 64 -2.59 11.12 -8.69
C CYS A 64 -1.76 10.92 -7.40
N GLY A 65 -2.09 11.68 -6.36
CA GLY A 65 -1.45 11.58 -5.04
C GLY A 65 -1.78 10.30 -4.28
N CYS A 66 -1.62 10.32 -2.95
CA CYS A 66 -1.85 9.13 -2.12
C CYS A 66 -3.26 8.58 -2.39
N PRO A 67 -3.43 7.25 -2.54
CA PRO A 67 -4.74 6.61 -2.64
C PRO A 67 -5.75 7.15 -1.62
N CYS A 68 -5.31 7.30 -0.37
CA CYS A 68 -6.14 7.79 0.73
C CYS A 68 -6.56 9.25 0.57
N ALA A 69 -5.77 10.07 -0.13
CA ALA A 69 -6.07 11.47 -0.39
C ALA A 69 -7.00 11.65 -1.60
N ARG A 70 -6.88 10.78 -2.62
CA ARG A 70 -7.69 10.87 -3.85
C ARG A 70 -9.06 10.19 -3.72
N LEU A 71 -9.10 9.00 -3.12
CA LEU A 71 -10.32 8.19 -3.00
C LEU A 71 -11.01 8.35 -1.64
N GLY A 72 -10.30 8.90 -0.66
CA GLY A 72 -10.69 8.79 0.75
C GLY A 72 -10.22 7.47 1.35
N LEU A 73 -10.07 7.45 2.68
CA LEU A 73 -9.51 6.31 3.41
C LEU A 73 -10.34 5.03 3.23
N THR A 74 -11.66 5.13 3.39
CA THR A 74 -12.57 3.98 3.32
C THR A 74 -12.53 3.31 1.95
N GLU A 75 -12.62 4.10 0.87
CA GLU A 75 -12.60 3.57 -0.49
C GLU A 75 -11.23 3.01 -0.87
N ALA A 76 -10.14 3.68 -0.45
CA ALA A 76 -8.80 3.16 -0.64
C ALA A 76 -8.61 1.80 0.05
N ILE A 77 -9.10 1.63 1.28
CA ILE A 77 -9.05 0.34 1.98
C ILE A 77 -9.93 -0.71 1.29
N ARG A 78 -11.15 -0.35 0.87
CA ARG A 78 -12.07 -1.25 0.19
C ARG A 78 -11.46 -1.81 -1.10
N ARG A 79 -10.96 -0.94 -1.99
CA ARG A 79 -10.30 -1.35 -3.23
C ARG A 79 -9.03 -2.15 -2.97
N THR A 80 -8.26 -1.77 -1.95
CA THR A 80 -7.07 -2.51 -1.55
C THR A 80 -7.42 -3.95 -1.14
N ARG A 81 -8.44 -4.13 -0.30
CA ARG A 81 -8.90 -5.48 0.11
C ARG A 81 -9.40 -6.29 -1.08
N GLN A 82 -10.17 -5.67 -1.96
CA GLN A 82 -10.67 -6.29 -3.18
C GLN A 82 -9.50 -6.78 -4.07
N ALA A 83 -8.52 -5.93 -4.33
CA ALA A 83 -7.35 -6.27 -5.14
C ALA A 83 -6.51 -7.38 -4.53
N LEU A 84 -6.31 -7.35 -3.21
CA LEU A 84 -5.61 -8.42 -2.50
C LEU A 84 -6.37 -9.75 -2.61
N LYS A 85 -7.71 -9.73 -2.58
CA LYS A 85 -8.55 -10.92 -2.76
C LYS A 85 -8.50 -11.45 -4.19
N GLU A 86 -8.70 -10.60 -5.19
CA GLU A 86 -8.70 -10.97 -6.61
C GLU A 86 -7.35 -11.54 -7.06
N LYS A 87 -6.24 -11.04 -6.51
CA LYS A 87 -4.89 -11.54 -6.77
C LYS A 87 -4.48 -12.74 -5.90
N GLY A 88 -5.36 -13.23 -5.01
CA GLY A 88 -5.09 -14.40 -4.16
C GLY A 88 -4.12 -14.14 -2.99
N TYR A 89 -3.93 -12.89 -2.59
CA TYR A 89 -3.08 -12.52 -1.44
C TYR A 89 -3.81 -12.52 -0.10
N LEU A 90 -5.15 -12.46 -0.11
CA LEU A 90 -5.99 -12.71 1.05
C LEU A 90 -6.65 -14.08 0.85
N ASP A 91 -6.29 -15.04 1.69
CA ASP A 91 -6.95 -16.33 1.76
C ASP A 91 -8.38 -16.14 2.28
N ASN A 92 -9.36 -16.87 1.73
CA ASN A 92 -10.77 -16.76 2.10
C ASN A 92 -11.08 -17.33 3.51
N SER A 93 -10.08 -17.54 4.35
CA SER A 93 -10.19 -18.36 5.57
C SER A 93 -10.18 -17.59 6.88
N VAL A 94 -10.56 -16.31 6.91
CA VAL A 94 -10.89 -15.61 8.17
C VAL A 94 -11.94 -14.53 7.91
N PHE A 95 -13.22 -14.91 7.88
CA PHE A 95 -14.34 -14.13 8.41
C PHE A 95 -15.45 -15.10 8.82
#